data_AF-A0A920U4T7-F1
#
_entry.id   AF-A0A920U4T7-F1
#
_cell.length_a   1.000
_cell.length_b   1.000
_cell.length_c   1.000
_cell.angle_alpha   90.00
_cell.angle_beta   90.00
_cell.angle_gamma   90.00
#
_symmetry.space_group_name_H-M   'P 1'
#
loop_
_entity.id
_entity.type
_entity.pdbx_description
1 polymer ?
#
loop_
_entity_poly.entity_id
_entity_poly.type
_entity_poly.pdbx_seq_one_letter_code
_entity_poly.pdbx_strand_id
1 'polypeptide(L)'
;MVATNHQTYVYIGLGGEGDYIGEGGLVRRADGEEEWSDISKGLPDNPQVRALAIRPDDPKVLFAGTDKGVFRSDDRGETWDALSDSPDGHEVWS
;
A
#
# COMPACT_ATOMS: atom_id res chain seq x y z
N MET A 1 -32.68 10.85 5.32
CA MET A 1 -31.53 10.00 5.71
C MET A 1 -30.46 10.20 4.66
N VAL A 2 -29.29 10.73 5.00
CA VAL A 2 -28.17 10.80 4.05
C VAL A 2 -27.52 9.43 4.08
N ALA A 3 -27.66 8.66 3.01
CA ALA A 3 -26.94 7.40 2.88
C ALA A 3 -25.44 7.74 2.80
N THR A 4 -24.68 7.35 3.82
CA THR A 4 -23.23 7.46 3.77
C THR A 4 -22.76 6.42 2.74
N ASN A 5 -22.35 6.89 1.56
CA ASN A 5 -21.79 6.02 0.53
C ASN A 5 -20.44 5.50 1.04
N HIS A 6 -20.42 4.28 1.58
CA HIS A 6 -19.17 3.62 1.94
C HIS A 6 -18.62 2.95 0.69
N GLN A 7 -17.72 3.65 0.01
CA GLN A 7 -16.94 3.09 -1.08
C GLN A 7 -15.99 2.02 -0.52
N THR A 8 -16.13 0.78 -0.99
CA THR A 8 -15.21 -0.30 -0.66
C THR A 8 -14.03 -0.27 -1.64
N TYR A 9 -12.83 -0.59 -1.15
CA TYR A 9 -11.62 -0.65 -1.97
C TYR A 9 -10.93 -2.00 -1.81
N VAL A 10 -10.35 -2.49 -2.90
CA VAL A 10 -9.41 -3.61 -2.91
C VAL A 10 -8.02 -3.06 -3.19
N TYR A 11 -7.03 -3.55 -2.45
CA TYR A 11 -5.62 -3.17 -2.56
C TYR A 11 -4.79 -4.40 -2.89
N ILE A 12 -3.83 -4.27 -3.80
CA ILE A 12 -2.92 -5.35 -4.19
C ILE A 12 -1.49 -4.83 -4.17
N GLY A 13 -0.69 -5.36 -3.26
CA GLY A 13 0.76 -5.21 -3.27
C GLY A 13 1.37 -6.09 -4.36
N LEU A 14 2.24 -5.51 -5.17
CA LEU A 14 2.97 -6.22 -6.22
C LEU A 14 4.37 -6.54 -5.72
N GLY A 15 4.79 -7.78 -5.92
CA GLY A 15 6.14 -8.23 -5.60
C GLY A 15 6.46 -9.56 -6.29
N GLY A 16 7.71 -9.71 -6.71
CA GLY A 16 8.27 -10.94 -7.27
C GLY A 16 8.89 -11.86 -6.22
N GLU A 17 9.17 -13.10 -6.60
CA GLU A 17 9.86 -14.09 -5.79
C GLU A 17 10.92 -14.82 -6.62
N GLY A 18 12.04 -15.19 -5.99
CA GLY A 18 13.18 -15.83 -6.66
C GLY A 18 13.99 -14.88 -7.54
N ASP A 19 14.59 -15.42 -8.61
CA ASP A 19 15.50 -14.67 -9.51
C ASP A 19 14.75 -13.66 -10.41
N TYR A 20 13.42 -13.65 -10.39
CA TYR A 20 12.58 -12.72 -11.14
C TYR A 20 11.90 -11.76 -10.19
N ILE A 21 12.58 -10.64 -9.89
CA ILE A 21 11.94 -9.46 -9.31
C ILE A 21 11.13 -8.80 -10.44
N GLY A 22 9.83 -9.11 -10.53
CA GLY A 22 8.91 -8.40 -11.42
C GLY A 22 8.74 -6.93 -11.03
N GLU A 23 7.90 -6.21 -11.78
CA GLU A 23 7.49 -4.86 -11.38
C GLU A 23 6.74 -4.91 -10.04
N GLY A 24 7.31 -4.22 -9.05
CA GLY A 24 6.73 -3.97 -7.74
C GLY A 24 5.98 -2.65 -7.73
N GLY A 25 5.11 -2.49 -6.73
CA GLY A 25 4.23 -1.34 -6.63
C GLY A 25 2.98 -1.67 -5.84
N LEU A 26 2.03 -0.75 -5.85
CA LEU A 26 0.77 -0.89 -5.16
C LEU A 26 -0.35 -0.37 -6.06
N VAL A 27 -1.39 -1.19 -6.24
CA VAL A 27 -2.58 -0.82 -7.00
C VAL A 27 -3.84 -0.93 -6.15
N ARG A 28 -4.83 -0.11 -6.50
CA ARG A 28 -6.14 -0.08 -5.82
C ARG A 28 -7.26 -0.02 -6.85
N ARG A 29 -8.39 -0.63 -6.52
CA ARG A 29 -9.65 -0.46 -7.26
C ARG A 29 -10.81 -0.24 -6.31
N ALA A 30 -11.72 0.66 -6.64
CA ALA A 30 -12.96 0.84 -5.90
C ALA A 30 -14.01 -0.19 -6.35
N ASP A 31 -14.86 -0.64 -5.44
CA ASP A 31 -15.98 -1.51 -5.79
C ASP A 31 -16.95 -0.80 -6.76
N GLY A 32 -17.26 -1.45 -7.88
CA GLY A 32 -18.04 -0.86 -8.97
C GLY A 32 -17.23 -0.06 -10.00
N GLU A 33 -15.93 0.12 -9.82
CA GLU A 33 -15.04 0.64 -10.87
C GLU A 33 -14.40 -0.50 -11.68
N GLU A 34 -14.16 -0.26 -12.97
CA GLU A 34 -13.58 -1.27 -13.88
C GLU A 34 -12.05 -1.27 -13.85
N GLU A 35 -11.42 -0.11 -13.61
CA GLU A 35 -9.97 0.09 -13.74
C GLU A 35 -9.23 0.03 -12.40
N TRP A 36 -7.97 -0.42 -12.45
CA TRP A 36 -7.04 -0.33 -11.34
C TRP A 36 -6.27 0.99 -11.42
N SER A 37 -6.09 1.65 -10.28
CA SER A 37 -5.25 2.83 -10.13
C SER A 37 -3.90 2.45 -9.53
N ASP A 38 -2.81 2.90 -10.13
CA ASP A 38 -1.49 2.92 -9.50
C ASP A 38 -1.50 3.94 -8.35
N ILE A 39 -1.19 3.47 -7.16
CA ILE A 39 -1.17 4.26 -5.93
C ILE A 39 0.20 4.22 -5.26
N SER A 40 1.26 4.08 -6.05
CA SER A 40 2.65 3.95 -5.57
C SER A 40 3.32 5.31 -5.29
N LYS A 41 2.59 6.42 -5.40
CA LYS A 41 3.13 7.77 -5.22
C LYS A 41 3.67 7.99 -3.81
N GLY A 42 4.98 8.24 -3.70
CA GLY A 42 5.67 8.41 -2.41
C GLY A 42 6.32 7.14 -1.89
N LEU A 43 6.06 5.98 -2.53
CA LEU A 43 6.87 4.79 -2.33
C LEU A 43 8.18 4.89 -3.13
N PRO A 44 9.24 4.15 -2.74
CA PRO A 44 10.46 4.06 -3.52
C PRO A 44 10.22 3.37 -4.86
N ASP A 45 11.11 3.58 -5.83
CA ASP A 45 11.02 2.93 -7.15
C ASP A 45 10.97 1.40 -7.03
N ASN A 46 10.05 0.75 -7.73
CA ASN A 46 9.91 -0.72 -7.79
C ASN A 46 9.86 -1.42 -6.40
N PRO A 47 8.98 -1.00 -5.46
CA PRO A 47 8.94 -1.56 -4.12
C PRO A 47 8.24 -2.92 -4.12
N GLN A 48 8.78 -3.90 -3.41
CA GLN A 48 8.15 -5.20 -3.26
C GLN A 48 7.18 -5.12 -2.08
N VAL A 49 5.90 -4.88 -2.36
CA VAL A 49 4.89 -4.68 -1.31
C VAL A 49 4.28 -6.02 -0.92
N ARG A 50 4.57 -6.52 0.29
CA ARG A 50 4.09 -7.84 0.73
C ARG A 50 3.18 -7.80 1.95
N ALA A 51 3.14 -6.69 2.67
CA ALA A 51 2.21 -6.49 3.77
C ALA A 51 1.38 -5.23 3.56
N LEU A 52 0.07 -5.34 3.79
CA LEU A 52 -0.87 -4.23 3.80
C LEU A 52 -1.77 -4.33 5.03
N ALA A 53 -1.92 -3.22 5.75
CA ALA A 53 -2.86 -3.11 6.86
C ALA A 53 -3.70 -1.85 6.70
N ILE A 54 -5.02 -1.98 6.94
CA ILE A 54 -5.98 -0.87 6.91
C ILE A 54 -6.44 -0.63 8.34
N ARG A 55 -6.42 0.63 8.79
CA ARG A 55 -6.88 1.00 10.11
C ARG A 55 -8.42 0.85 10.20
N PRO A 56 -8.96 0.06 11.15
CA PRO A 56 -10.39 -0.26 11.17
C PRO A 56 -11.29 0.90 11.61
N ASP A 57 -10.80 1.80 12.46
CA ASP A 57 -11.52 2.98 12.96
C ASP A 57 -11.45 4.19 12.01
N ASP A 58 -10.50 4.17 11.07
CA ASP A 58 -10.43 5.15 9.98
C ASP A 58 -9.76 4.51 8.75
N PRO A 59 -10.55 3.94 7.83
CA PRO A 59 -10.06 3.24 6.64
C PRO A 59 -9.33 4.11 5.62
N LYS A 60 -9.14 5.41 5.89
CA LYS A 60 -8.22 6.25 5.11
C LYS A 60 -6.76 5.97 5.44
N VAL A 61 -6.48 5.46 6.64
CA VAL A 61 -5.12 5.20 7.10
C VAL A 61 -4.70 3.79 6.75
N LEU A 62 -3.62 3.68 5.97
CA LEU A 62 -3.04 2.43 5.51
C LEU A 62 -1.56 2.36 5.87
N PHE A 63 -1.08 1.13 6.03
CA PHE A 63 0.34 0.83 6.18
C PHE A 63 0.76 -0.19 5.12
N ALA A 64 1.91 0.05 4.49
CA ALA A 64 2.53 -0.84 3.53
C ALA A 64 3.91 -1.27 4.05
N GLY A 65 4.10 -2.58 4.19
CA GLY A 65 5.41 -3.19 4.41
C GLY A 65 6.01 -3.56 3.06
N THR A 66 7.23 -3.07 2.83
CA THR A 66 7.98 -3.30 1.60
C THR A 66 9.40 -3.76 1.91
N ASP A 67 10.09 -4.30 0.91
CA ASP A 67 11.53 -4.58 0.95
C ASP A 67 12.40 -3.34 1.25
N LYS A 68 11.83 -2.13 1.12
CA LYS A 68 12.51 -0.85 1.31
C LYS A 68 12.03 -0.09 2.55
N GLY A 69 11.28 -0.76 3.42
CA GLY A 69 10.80 -0.22 4.69
C GLY A 69 9.28 -0.15 4.80
N VAL A 70 8.82 0.52 5.86
CA VAL A 70 7.41 0.68 6.18
C VAL A 70 6.94 2.07 5.82
N PHE A 71 5.80 2.14 5.15
CA PHE A 71 5.20 3.39 4.69
C PHE A 71 3.79 3.51 5.23
N ARG A 72 3.36 4.75 5.45
CA ARG A 72 2.01 5.10 5.88
C ARG A 72 1.36 6.01 4.86
N SER A 73 0.08 5.80 4.63
CA SER A 73 -0.80 6.73 3.93
C SER A 73 -1.92 7.15 4.87
N ASP A 74 -2.32 8.42 4.81
CA ASP A 74 -3.48 8.97 5.53
C ASP A 74 -4.66 9.28 4.58
N ASP A 75 -4.56 8.90 3.31
CA ASP A 75 -5.46 9.31 2.23
C ASP A 75 -5.89 8.16 1.30
N ARG A 76 -6.03 6.93 1.81
CA ARG A 76 -6.40 5.72 1.05
C ARG A 76 -5.38 5.29 0.00
N GLY A 77 -4.11 5.63 0.22
CA GLY A 77 -2.98 5.27 -0.64
C GLY A 77 -2.67 6.29 -1.72
N GLU A 78 -3.34 7.45 -1.78
CA GLU A 78 -3.03 8.47 -2.80
C GLU A 78 -1.62 9.02 -2.62
N THR A 79 -1.14 9.11 -1.37
CA THR A 79 0.25 9.44 -1.04
C THR A 79 0.77 8.60 0.12
N TRP A 80 2.08 8.34 0.09
CA TRP A 80 2.79 7.58 1.11
C TRP A 80 3.96 8.38 1.69
N ASP A 81 4.10 8.30 3.00
CA ASP A 81 5.23 8.81 3.76
C ASP A 81 5.98 7.65 4.42
N ALA A 82 7.32 7.70 4.37
CA ALA A 82 8.14 6.73 5.08
C ALA A 82 7.95 6.87 6.59
N LEU A 83 7.66 5.78 7.28
CA LEU A 83 7.78 5.73 8.73
C LEU A 83 9.24 5.46 9.06
N SER A 84 9.95 6.46 9.59
CA SER A 84 11.35 6.29 9.99
C SER A 84 11.49 5.28 11.13
N ASP A 85 12.60 4.53 11.04
CA ASP A 85 13.13 3.52 11.95
C ASP A 85 12.45 2.14 11.89
N SER A 86 12.91 1.30 10.94
CA SER A 86 13.25 -0.08 11.34
C SER A 86 14.27 0.07 12.48
N PRO A 87 13.96 -0.35 13.73
CA PRO A 87 14.77 0.01 14.89
C PRO A 87 16.24 -0.38 14.80
N ASP A 88 16.61 -1.26 13.86
CA ASP A 88 17.91 -1.92 13.85
C ASP A 88 18.55 -2.03 12.44
N GLY A 89 18.04 -1.31 11.43
CA GLY A 89 18.58 -1.39 10.06
C GLY A 89 18.37 -2.76 9.40
N HIS A 90 17.48 -3.58 9.94
CA HIS A 90 17.06 -4.83 9.32
C HIS A 90 16.04 -4.56 8.21
N GLU A 91 16.31 -5.14 7.04
CA GLU A 91 15.34 -5.26 5.96
C GLU A 91 14.07 -5.90 6.51
N VAL A 92 12.93 -5.26 6.30
CA VAL A 92 11.64 -5.86 6.61
C VAL A 92 11.34 -6.84 5.49
N TRP A 93 11.72 -8.10 5.69
CA TRP A 93 11.23 -9.20 4.87
C TRP A 93 9.77 -9.45 5.26
N SER A 94 8.88 -8.58 4.78
CA SER A 94 7.50 -8.98 4.52
C SER A 94 7.48 -9.77 3.23
#